data_AF-A0A422QMP0-F1
#
_entry.id   AF-A0A422QMP0-F1
#
_cell.length_a   1.000
_cell.length_b   1.000
_cell.length_c   1.000
_cell.angle_alpha   90.00
_cell.angle_beta   90.00
_cell.angle_gamma   90.00
#
_symmetry.space_group_name_H-M   'P 1'
#
loop_
_entity.id
_entity.type
_entity.pdbx_description
1 polymer ?
#
loop_
_entity_poly.entity_id
_entity_poly.type
_entity_poly.pdbx_seq_one_letter_code
_entity_poly.pdbx_strand_id
1 'polypeptide(L)'
;MFSALYNLSIGFTSPANAEDSEQFNLTIFNVLNNLGDVLLGLQFADLANLSFDLGDVSVSNLRYQLASGPGSFEHNIWYNPENRVSTLYIMADFTDQSVAEVPEPTSLALLGLGLFGVGMLRRRRG
;
A
#
# COMPACT_ATOMS: atom_id res chain seq x y z
N MET A 1 4.40 29.57 16.39
CA MET A 1 3.35 28.75 15.75
C MET A 1 3.17 29.25 14.33
N PHE A 2 3.20 28.34 13.36
CA PHE A 2 2.86 28.64 11.97
C PHE A 2 2.13 27.43 11.36
N SER A 3 1.41 27.69 10.27
CA SER A 3 0.72 26.65 9.51
C SER A 3 1.41 26.46 8.16
N ALA A 4 1.42 25.22 7.68
CA ALA A 4 2.00 24.86 6.40
C ALA A 4 1.05 23.90 5.68
N LEU A 5 0.78 24.19 4.40
CA LEU A 5 0.15 23.22 3.51
C LEU A 5 1.26 22.38 2.90
N TYR A 6 1.25 21.09 3.19
CA TYR A 6 2.21 20.14 2.65
C TYR A 6 1.49 19.19 1.70
N ASN A 7 1.95 19.11 0.45
CA ASN A 7 1.41 18.17 -0.53
C ASN A 7 2.35 16.98 -0.66
N LEU A 8 1.90 15.79 -0.29
CA LEU A 8 2.60 14.54 -0.54
C LEU A 8 2.11 13.98 -1.86
N SER A 9 3.02 13.73 -2.81
CA SER A 9 2.76 12.88 -3.96
C SER A 9 3.57 11.60 -3.83
N ILE A 10 2.94 10.46 -4.06
CA ILE A 10 3.58 9.16 -4.14
C ILE A 10 3.33 8.61 -5.55
N GLY A 11 4.42 8.35 -6.26
CA GLY A 11 4.38 7.73 -7.59
C GLY A 11 5.12 6.40 -7.61
N PHE A 12 4.49 5.40 -8.21
CA PHE A 12 5.06 4.10 -8.55
C PHE A 12 5.32 4.03 -10.05
N THR A 13 6.45 3.44 -10.43
CA THR A 13 6.83 3.19 -11.84
C THR A 13 6.85 1.69 -12.19
N SER A 14 6.65 0.83 -11.19
CA SER A 14 6.64 -0.62 -11.30
C SER A 14 5.88 -1.20 -10.09
N PRO A 15 5.12 -2.31 -10.25
CA PRO A 15 4.87 -3.06 -11.50
C PRO A 15 3.96 -2.33 -12.51
N ALA A 16 3.20 -1.32 -12.06
CA ALA A 16 2.44 -0.43 -12.93
C ALA A 16 2.76 1.04 -12.60
N ASN A 17 2.43 1.93 -13.53
CA ASN A 17 2.49 3.36 -13.27
C ASN A 17 1.23 3.78 -12.52
N ALA A 18 1.38 4.24 -11.28
CA ALA A 18 0.30 4.78 -10.47
C ALA A 18 0.83 5.96 -9.66
N GLU A 19 0.05 7.02 -9.53
CA GLU A 19 0.39 8.18 -8.70
C GLU A 19 -0.86 8.68 -8.00
N ASP A 20 -0.70 9.09 -6.75
CA ASP A 20 -1.74 9.76 -5.98
C ASP A 20 -1.10 10.76 -5.03
N SER A 21 -1.89 11.74 -4.58
CA SER A 21 -1.40 12.81 -3.71
C SER A 21 -2.42 13.23 -2.66
N GLU A 22 -1.93 13.56 -1.48
CA GLU A 22 -2.73 14.06 -0.37
C GLU A 22 -2.13 15.36 0.18
N GLN A 23 -3.00 16.32 0.50
CA GLN A 23 -2.61 17.59 1.11
C GLN A 23 -2.85 17.58 2.61
N PHE A 24 -1.78 17.77 3.38
CA PHE A 24 -1.82 17.92 4.82
C PHE A 24 -1.86 19.38 5.22
N ASN A 25 -2.79 19.74 6.10
CA ASN A 25 -2.82 21.05 6.73
C ASN A 25 -2.10 20.98 8.09
N LEU A 26 -0.80 21.25 8.05
CA LEU A 26 0.08 21.11 9.20
C LEU A 26 0.04 22.36 10.08
N THR A 27 0.00 22.16 11.40
CA THR A 27 0.24 23.22 12.38
C THR A 27 1.49 22.88 13.19
N ILE A 28 2.45 23.78 13.19
CA ILE A 28 3.77 23.58 13.79
C ILE A 28 3.99 24.58 14.92
N PHE A 29 4.27 24.04 16.10
CA PHE A 29 4.70 24.75 17.28
C PHE A 29 6.20 24.54 17.45
N ASN A 30 6.96 25.35 16.71
CA ASN A 30 8.38 25.59 16.98
C ASN A 30 8.45 26.90 17.77
N VAL A 31 8.64 26.77 19.08
CA VAL A 31 8.88 27.91 19.97
C VAL A 31 10.36 27.91 20.30
N LEU A 32 10.94 29.08 20.56
CA LEU A 32 12.32 29.18 21.03
C LEU A 32 12.33 28.76 22.51
N ASN A 33 12.23 27.45 22.77
CA ASN A 33 12.17 26.87 24.10
C ASN A 33 12.94 25.55 24.18
N ASN A 34 13.38 25.21 25.38
CA ASN A 34 14.12 23.98 25.69
C ASN A 34 13.28 22.70 25.68
N LEU A 35 12.00 22.80 25.32
CA LEU A 35 11.04 21.69 25.38
C LEU A 35 10.84 20.99 24.04
N GLY A 36 11.34 21.52 22.91
CA GLY A 36 11.21 20.91 21.59
C GLY A 36 9.97 21.33 20.80
N ASP A 37 9.77 20.67 19.66
CA ASP A 37 8.79 21.00 18.62
C ASP A 37 7.60 20.06 18.60
N VAL A 38 6.43 20.61 18.27
CA VAL A 38 5.20 19.83 18.07
C VAL A 38 4.61 20.10 16.69
N LEU A 39 4.22 19.03 16.00
CA LEU A 39 3.55 19.05 14.70
C LEU A 39 2.21 18.32 14.80
N LEU A 40 1.17 19.01 14.34
CA LEU A 40 -0.23 18.54 14.29
C LEU A 40 -0.72 18.51 12.85
N GLY A 41 -1.81 17.78 12.60
CA GLY A 41 -2.46 17.72 11.28
C GLY A 41 -2.08 16.50 10.45
N LEU A 42 -1.46 15.48 11.07
CA LEU A 42 -1.20 14.18 10.46
C LEU A 42 -2.33 13.22 10.82
N GLN A 43 -3.43 13.18 10.05
CA GLN A 43 -4.53 12.27 10.36
C GLN A 43 -4.38 10.96 9.58
N PHE A 44 -4.72 9.84 10.23
CA PHE A 44 -4.80 8.54 9.53
C PHE A 44 -5.86 8.55 8.42
N ALA A 45 -6.90 9.38 8.53
CA ALA A 45 -7.91 9.54 7.51
C ALA A 45 -7.33 10.13 6.21
N ASP A 46 -6.37 11.05 6.32
CA ASP A 46 -5.70 11.66 5.17
C ASP A 46 -4.94 10.57 4.36
N LEU A 47 -4.28 9.65 5.05
CA LEU A 47 -3.60 8.51 4.40
C LEU A 47 -4.57 7.49 3.80
N ALA A 48 -5.79 7.37 4.32
CA ALA A 48 -6.79 6.44 3.82
C ALA A 48 -7.40 6.87 2.47
N ASN A 49 -7.21 8.13 2.07
CA ASN A 49 -7.65 8.65 0.78
C ASN A 49 -6.71 8.24 -0.37
N LEU A 50 -5.46 7.89 -0.07
CA LEU A 50 -4.48 7.47 -1.07
C LEU A 50 -4.79 6.06 -1.57
N SER A 51 -4.86 5.90 -2.90
CA SER A 51 -5.13 4.61 -3.54
C SER A 51 -4.28 4.40 -4.78
N PHE A 52 -3.72 3.19 -4.93
CA PHE A 52 -2.82 2.85 -6.02
C PHE A 52 -3.26 1.55 -6.70
N ASP A 53 -3.43 1.60 -8.01
CA ASP A 53 -3.63 0.41 -8.85
C ASP A 53 -2.28 -0.06 -9.39
N LEU A 54 -1.74 -1.12 -8.79
CA LEU A 54 -0.48 -1.75 -9.21
C LEU A 54 -0.72 -3.09 -9.91
N GLY A 55 -1.91 -3.31 -10.49
CA GLY A 55 -2.26 -4.57 -11.14
C GLY A 55 -2.36 -5.72 -10.13
N ASP A 56 -1.46 -6.70 -10.24
CA ASP A 56 -1.46 -7.88 -9.36
C ASP A 56 -0.86 -7.61 -7.98
N VAL A 57 -0.61 -6.36 -7.60
CA VAL A 57 -0.14 -5.98 -6.25
C VAL A 57 -1.13 -5.02 -5.62
N SER A 58 -1.64 -5.36 -4.44
CA SER A 58 -2.42 -4.42 -3.63
C SER A 58 -1.54 -3.67 -2.64
N VAL A 59 -1.74 -2.35 -2.56
CA VAL A 59 -1.17 -1.47 -1.53
C VAL A 59 -2.22 -1.25 -0.44
N SER A 60 -1.85 -1.47 0.81
CA SER A 60 -2.78 -1.35 1.94
C SER A 60 -2.08 -0.87 3.22
N ASN A 61 -2.86 -0.61 4.26
CA ASN A 61 -2.36 -0.27 5.60
C ASN A 61 -1.36 0.91 5.61
N LEU A 62 -1.67 1.97 4.85
CA LEU A 62 -0.89 3.21 4.92
C LEU A 62 -0.95 3.78 6.33
N ARG A 63 0.21 4.01 6.93
CA ARG A 63 0.32 4.37 8.34
C ARG A 63 1.57 5.17 8.62
N TYR A 64 1.50 5.99 9.67
CA TYR A 64 2.68 6.61 10.25
C TYR A 64 3.41 5.64 11.17
N GLN A 65 4.73 5.57 11.04
CA GLN A 65 5.59 4.79 11.94
C GLN A 65 6.76 5.64 12.39
N LEU A 66 6.86 5.85 13.71
CA LEU A 66 7.97 6.57 14.30
C LEU A 66 9.24 5.71 14.22
N ALA A 67 10.33 6.31 13.73
CA ALA A 67 11.66 5.70 13.80
C ALA A 67 12.12 5.62 15.26
N SER A 68 12.91 4.60 15.60
CA SER A 68 13.53 4.53 16.92
C SER A 68 14.39 5.78 17.16
N GLY A 69 14.09 6.53 18.21
CA GLY A 69 14.73 7.81 18.45
C GLY A 69 14.11 8.58 19.62
N PRO A 70 14.54 9.84 19.80
CA PRO A 70 14.15 10.65 20.94
C PRO A 70 12.75 11.30 20.82
N GLY A 71 12.15 11.28 19.63
CA GLY A 71 10.79 11.80 19.40
C GLY A 71 9.68 10.86 19.86
N SER A 72 8.43 11.33 19.73
CA SER A 72 7.23 10.55 20.02
C SER A 72 6.12 10.88 19.03
N PHE A 73 5.30 9.88 18.68
CA PHE A 73 4.11 10.08 17.86
C PHE A 73 2.91 9.41 18.53
N GLU A 74 2.05 10.22 19.13
CA GLU A 74 0.89 9.75 19.89
C GLU A 74 -0.32 10.62 19.56
N HIS A 75 -1.49 10.00 19.39
CA HIS A 75 -2.74 10.72 19.10
C HIS A 75 -2.65 11.71 17.92
N ASN A 76 -1.94 11.33 16.85
CA ASN A 76 -1.69 12.18 15.66
C ASN A 76 -0.86 13.45 15.94
N ILE A 77 -0.14 13.46 17.06
CA ILE A 77 0.77 14.54 17.47
C ILE A 77 2.19 14.02 17.34
N TRP A 78 2.98 14.66 16.49
CA TRP A 78 4.40 14.37 16.38
C TRP A 78 5.21 15.37 17.19
N TYR A 79 5.97 14.86 18.16
CA TYR A 79 6.87 15.64 18.99
C TYR A 79 8.33 15.32 18.69
N ASN A 80 9.15 16.35 18.53
CA ASN A 80 10.59 16.27 18.36
C ASN A 80 11.31 17.07 19.46
N PRO A 81 12.13 16.44 20.32
CA PRO A 81 12.88 17.15 21.33
C PRO A 81 13.89 18.15 20.76
N GLU A 82 14.18 19.17 21.55
CA GLU A 82 15.16 20.20 21.21
C GLU A 82 16.57 19.61 21.01
N ASN A 83 17.33 20.15 20.03
CA ASN A 83 18.66 19.67 19.65
C ASN A 83 18.74 18.17 19.29
N ARG A 84 17.62 17.57 18.86
CA ARG A 84 17.54 16.18 18.43
C ARG A 84 16.82 16.06 17.09
N VAL A 85 17.00 14.90 16.47
CA VAL A 85 16.31 14.53 15.23
C VAL A 85 15.30 13.42 15.55
N SER A 86 14.06 13.65 15.16
CA SER A 86 13.02 12.63 15.09
C SER A 86 12.71 12.35 13.62
N THR A 87 12.35 11.10 13.30
CA THR A 87 11.92 10.71 11.95
C THR A 87 10.60 9.96 12.05
N LEU A 88 9.64 10.34 11.21
CA LEU A 88 8.34 9.67 11.07
C LEU A 88 8.22 9.17 9.64
N TYR A 89 8.04 7.86 9.47
CA TYR A 89 7.86 7.21 8.17
C TYR A 89 6.38 7.12 7.81
N ILE A 90 6.11 7.14 6.51
CA ILE A 90 4.86 6.64 5.95
C ILE A 90 5.16 5.25 5.42
N MET A 91 4.51 4.24 6.00
CA MET A 91 4.66 2.84 5.64
C MET A 91 3.40 2.37 4.92
N ALA A 92 3.54 1.35 4.07
CA ALA A 92 2.42 0.62 3.47
C ALA A 92 2.78 -0.87 3.39
N ASP A 93 1.76 -1.72 3.34
CA ASP A 93 1.91 -3.15 3.11
C ASP A 93 1.57 -3.48 1.66
N PHE A 94 2.42 -4.28 1.02
CA PHE A 94 2.27 -4.73 -0.37
C PHE A 94 1.98 -6.23 -0.36
N THR A 95 0.97 -6.66 -1.11
CA THR A 95 0.57 -8.07 -1.19
C THR A 95 0.25 -8.43 -2.63
N ASP A 96 0.84 -9.53 -3.10
CA ASP A 96 0.53 -10.11 -4.41
C ASP A 96 -0.89 -10.68 -4.41
N GLN A 97 -1.66 -10.27 -5.41
CA GLN A 97 -3.00 -10.76 -5.73
C GLN A 97 -2.84 -12.01 -6.60
N SER A 98 -2.51 -13.17 -6.02
CA SER A 98 -2.47 -14.41 -6.79
C SER A 98 -3.90 -14.80 -7.20
N VAL A 99 -4.22 -14.71 -8.48
CA VAL A 99 -5.47 -15.25 -9.01
C VAL A 99 -5.39 -16.77 -8.91
N ALA A 100 -6.32 -17.41 -8.20
CA ALA A 100 -6.37 -18.86 -8.12
C ALA A 100 -6.51 -19.44 -9.54
N GLU A 101 -5.57 -20.31 -9.95
CA GLU A 101 -5.70 -21.04 -11.20
C GLU A 101 -7.02 -21.82 -11.15
N VAL A 102 -7.94 -21.50 -12.07
CA VAL A 102 -9.18 -22.24 -12.22
C VAL A 102 -8.81 -23.62 -12.77
N PRO A 103 -9.07 -24.73 -12.05
CA PRO A 103 -8.79 -26.06 -12.56
C PRO A 103 -9.51 -26.25 -13.89
N GLU A 104 -8.82 -26.77 -14.91
CA GLU A 104 -9.44 -27.02 -16.21
C GLU A 104 -10.74 -27.82 -16.01
N PRO A 105 -11.85 -27.41 -16.67
CA PRO A 105 -13.11 -28.10 -16.49
C PRO A 105 -12.94 -29.56 -16.87
N THR A 106 -13.36 -30.48 -16.00
CA THR A 106 -13.37 -31.93 -16.23
C THR A 106 -14.03 -32.32 -17.56
N SER A 107 -14.87 -31.46 -18.13
CA SER A 107 -15.44 -31.55 -19.47
C SER A 107 -14.38 -31.65 -20.58
N LEU A 108 -13.25 -30.93 -20.49
CA LEU A 108 -12.14 -31.03 -21.45
C LEU A 108 -11.44 -32.38 -21.35
N ALA A 109 -11.19 -32.85 -20.13
CA ALA A 109 -10.63 -34.18 -19.90
C ALA A 109 -11.57 -35.29 -20.42
N LEU A 110 -12.88 -35.17 -20.17
CA LEU A 110 -13.90 -36.11 -20.65
C LEU A 110 -14.08 -36.07 -22.18
N LEU A 111 -14.00 -34.88 -22.79
CA LEU A 111 -14.03 -34.72 -24.25
C LEU A 111 -12.81 -35.37 -24.90
N GLY A 112 -11.61 -35.14 -24.33
CA GLY A 112 -10.37 -35.77 -24.77
C GLY A 112 -10.42 -37.30 -24.67
N LEU A 113 -10.87 -37.83 -23.54
CA LEU A 113 -11.06 -39.27 -23.33
C LEU A 113 -12.14 -39.85 -24.26
N GLY A 114 -13.25 -39.14 -24.45
CA GLY A 114 -14.33 -39.54 -25.34
C GLY A 114 -13.89 -39.64 -26.81
N LEU A 115 -13.18 -38.62 -27.31
CA LEU A 115 -12.62 -38.61 -28.67
C LEU A 115 -11.58 -39.72 -28.87
N PHE A 116 -10.73 -39.95 -27.88
CA PHE A 116 -9.73 -41.02 -27.91
C PHE A 116 -10.40 -42.41 -27.96
N GLY A 117 -11.44 -42.61 -27.14
CA GLY A 117 -12.24 -43.84 -27.13
C GLY A 117 -12.94 -44.10 -28.47
N VAL A 118 -13.55 -43.07 -29.07
CA VAL A 118 -14.21 -43.17 -30.38
C VAL A 118 -13.19 -43.46 -31.50
N GLY A 119 -12.02 -42.83 -31.45
CA GLY A 119 -10.93 -43.08 -32.40
C GLY A 119 -10.45 -44.54 -32.38
N MET A 120 -10.29 -45.12 -31.18
CA MET A 120 -9.93 -46.54 -31.05
C MET A 120 -11.02 -47.51 -31.52
N LEU A 121 -12.30 -47.19 -31.26
CA LEU A 121 -13.42 -48.01 -31.73
C LEU A 121 -13.54 -48.02 -33.26
N ARG A 122 -13.25 -46.90 -33.92
CA ARG A 122 -13.26 -46.81 -35.39
C ARG A 122 -12.15 -47.64 -36.03
N ARG A 123 -10.98 -47.76 -35.39
CA ARG A 123 -9.84 -48.55 -35.89
C ARG A 123 -10.07 -50.06 -35.87
N ARG A 124 -11.02 -50.57 -35.07
CA ARG A 124 -11.36 -52.01 -35.02
C ARG A 124 -12.41 -52.43 -36.06
N ARG A 125 -13.04 -51.48 -36.74
CA ARG A 125 -14.09 -51.72 -37.75
C ARG A 125 -13.65 -51.39 -39.19
N GLY A 126 -12.40 -50.96 -39.39
CA GLY A 126 -11.80 -50.71 -40.69
C GLY A 126 -10.72 -51.74 -41.03
#